data_AF-A0AAU7YAN6-F1
#
_entry.id   AF-A0AAU7YAN6-F1
#
_cell.length_a   1.000
_cell.length_b   1.000
_cell.length_c   1.000
_cell.angle_alpha   90.00
_cell.angle_beta   90.00
_cell.angle_gamma   90.00
#
_symmetry.space_group_name_H-M   'P 1'
#
loop_
_entity.id
_entity.type
_entity.pdbx_description
1 polymer ?
#
loop_
_entity_poly.entity_id
_entity_poly.type
_entity_poly.pdbx_seq_one_letter_code
_entity_poly.pdbx_strand_id
1 'polypeptide(L)'
;MKPILIAALLGLTIVPTLQAQTLKKQRDWPASIKVPDAALKEQYEYDPAAGAISAKLLSTTQTFKGNAVLRQYSNGAPAGGSAGWADHLYAYHGFAAISSGSGMRTRVVKFQSSGAWPAKSFKVYSEVVADSGLNIRVLTQCELLASFPAAQALDPKLPGKIHKFDCKTQTLSEGVVDGMQFDKNAETYPGISYYSDYLDVVIDGRSGVDTPLQQQLEFLDASGQRQTISFTGDGASLP
;
A
#
# COMPACT_ATOMS: atom_id res chain seq x y z
N MET A 1 -38.67 52.89 7.15
CA MET A 1 -38.20 52.00 6.06
C MET A 1 -36.73 51.68 6.31
N LYS A 2 -36.37 50.41 6.55
CA LYS A 2 -34.99 49.90 6.52
C LYS A 2 -34.66 49.44 5.10
N PRO A 3 -33.42 49.62 4.65
CA PRO A 3 -32.55 48.47 4.32
C PRO A 3 -31.16 48.67 4.98
N ILE A 4 -30.52 47.71 5.65
CA ILE A 4 -29.94 46.42 5.23
C ILE A 4 -28.97 46.58 4.03
N LEU A 5 -27.65 46.53 4.29
CA LEU A 5 -26.85 45.36 3.89
C LEU A 5 -25.53 45.29 4.67
N ILE A 6 -25.41 44.21 5.43
CA ILE A 6 -24.20 43.69 6.05
C ILE A 6 -23.50 42.85 4.97
N ALA A 7 -22.23 43.13 4.69
CA ALA A 7 -21.32 42.16 4.07
C ALA A 7 -20.17 41.94 5.05
N ALA A 8 -20.39 40.99 5.96
CA ALA A 8 -19.37 40.52 6.87
C ALA A 8 -18.40 39.61 6.09
N LEU A 9 -17.12 40.01 6.07
CA LEU A 9 -15.98 39.14 5.80
C LEU A 9 -16.07 37.93 6.74
N LEU A 10 -16.33 36.76 6.20
CA LEU A 10 -16.14 35.50 6.92
C LEU A 10 -14.67 35.11 6.77
N GLY A 11 -13.94 35.30 7.87
CA GLY A 11 -12.54 34.98 7.99
C GLY A 11 -12.26 33.49 7.82
N LEU A 12 -11.28 33.19 6.97
CA LEU A 12 -10.44 32.02 7.14
C LEU A 12 -9.74 32.16 8.50
N THR A 13 -10.34 31.59 9.54
CA THR A 13 -9.59 31.25 10.74
C THR A 13 -8.68 30.09 10.37
N ILE A 14 -7.42 30.47 10.13
CA ILE A 14 -6.27 29.58 10.24
C ILE A 14 -6.42 28.93 11.63
N VAL A 15 -6.55 27.61 11.67
CA VAL A 15 -6.40 26.84 12.91
C VAL A 15 -4.99 26.27 12.89
N PRO A 16 -3.98 26.93 13.48
CA PRO A 16 -2.77 26.25 13.85
C PRO A 16 -2.84 25.99 15.35
N THR A 17 -3.29 24.80 15.72
CA THR A 17 -2.77 24.13 16.91
C THR A 17 -3.03 22.66 16.70
N LEU A 18 -2.01 21.96 16.20
CA LEU A 18 -1.82 20.56 16.52
C LEU A 18 -1.96 20.47 18.04
N GLN A 19 -3.08 19.90 18.51
CA GLN A 19 -3.02 19.16 19.74
C GLN A 19 -1.93 18.12 19.53
N ALA A 20 -0.82 18.27 20.24
CA ALA A 20 0.03 17.15 20.59
C ALA A 20 -0.85 16.20 21.44
N GLN A 21 -1.75 15.46 20.78
CA GLN A 21 -2.09 14.15 21.27
C GLN A 21 -0.74 13.46 21.38
N THR A 22 -0.38 13.02 22.57
CA THR A 22 0.74 12.09 22.74
C THR A 22 0.38 10.87 21.91
N LEU A 23 0.80 10.86 20.64
CA LEU A 23 0.47 9.79 19.71
C LEU A 23 1.08 8.53 20.32
N LYS A 24 0.22 7.59 20.71
CA LYS A 24 0.70 6.31 21.21
C LYS A 24 1.40 5.62 20.05
N LYS A 25 2.66 5.25 20.24
CA LYS A 25 3.40 4.45 19.26
C LYS A 25 2.62 3.17 18.99
N GLN A 26 2.28 2.92 17.73
CA GLN A 26 1.47 1.77 17.34
C GLN A 26 2.32 0.63 16.78
N ARG A 27 3.46 0.97 16.19
CA ARG A 27 4.40 0.01 15.61
C ARG A 27 5.82 0.55 15.59
N ASP A 28 6.77 -0.35 15.41
CA ASP A 28 8.18 -0.02 15.22
C ASP A 28 8.54 -0.02 13.75
N TRP A 29 9.38 0.93 13.34
CA TRP A 29 10.05 0.84 12.05
C TRP A 29 10.98 -0.40 12.04
N PRO A 30 10.91 -1.26 11.01
CA PRO A 30 11.71 -2.48 10.98
C PRO A 30 13.21 -2.17 10.90
N ALA A 31 14.00 -2.74 11.80
CA ALA A 31 15.45 -2.53 11.83
C ALA A 31 16.17 -3.04 10.56
N SER A 32 15.57 -3.97 9.83
CA SER A 32 16.06 -4.51 8.56
C SER A 32 15.96 -3.52 7.39
N ILE A 33 15.15 -2.46 7.51
CA ILE A 33 14.86 -1.53 6.42
C ILE A 33 15.45 -0.16 6.75
N LYS A 34 16.24 0.39 5.84
CA LYS A 34 16.83 1.71 6.03
C LYS A 34 15.71 2.76 6.12
N VAL A 35 15.86 3.71 7.05
CA VAL A 35 14.93 4.83 7.14
C VAL A 35 15.23 5.83 6.02
N PRO A 36 14.29 6.10 5.09
CA PRO A 36 14.53 7.06 4.01
C PRO A 36 14.42 8.51 4.48
N ASP A 37 13.54 8.77 5.46
CA ASP A 37 13.23 10.09 6.00
C ASP A 37 12.63 9.96 7.42
N ALA A 38 12.97 10.88 8.32
CA ALA A 38 12.52 10.82 9.72
C ALA A 38 11.02 11.08 9.88
N ALA A 39 10.43 11.98 9.09
CA ALA A 39 9.00 12.27 9.13
C ALA A 39 8.19 11.10 8.58
N LEU A 40 8.69 10.41 7.53
CA LEU A 40 8.07 9.17 7.05
C LEU A 40 8.11 8.05 8.10
N LYS A 41 9.23 7.94 8.83
CA LYS A 41 9.32 6.99 9.94
C LYS A 41 8.28 7.29 11.00
N GLU A 42 8.20 8.55 11.44
CA GLU A 42 7.23 8.97 12.45
C GLU A 42 5.79 8.73 11.96
N GLN A 43 5.46 9.15 10.75
CA GLN A 43 4.15 8.87 10.18
C GLN A 43 3.86 7.36 10.17
N TYR A 44 4.80 6.52 9.75
CA TYR A 44 4.63 5.08 9.81
C TYR A 44 4.43 4.57 11.24
N GLU A 45 5.22 4.97 12.22
CA GLU A 45 5.15 4.41 13.59
C GLU A 45 3.89 4.85 14.36
N TYR A 46 3.30 6.00 14.00
CA TYR A 46 2.26 6.66 14.80
C TYR A 46 0.91 6.85 14.10
N ASP A 47 0.82 6.84 12.76
CA ASP A 47 -0.43 7.01 12.03
C ASP A 47 -1.19 5.67 11.90
N PRO A 48 -2.35 5.45 12.56
CA PRO A 48 -3.12 4.22 12.40
C PRO A 48 -3.51 3.92 10.95
N ALA A 49 -3.69 4.95 10.11
CA ALA A 49 -4.08 4.79 8.72
C ALA A 49 -2.98 4.11 7.88
N ALA A 50 -1.70 4.21 8.27
CA ALA A 50 -0.63 3.57 7.52
C ALA A 50 -0.67 2.02 7.57
N GLY A 51 -1.58 1.39 8.33
CA GLY A 51 -1.76 -0.07 8.34
C GLY A 51 -0.52 -0.86 8.80
N ALA A 52 -0.68 -2.09 9.24
CA ALA A 52 0.46 -2.95 9.58
C ALA A 52 0.20 -4.32 8.97
N ILE A 53 1.18 -4.88 8.26
CA ILE A 53 1.01 -6.25 7.79
C ILE A 53 0.91 -7.15 9.02
N SER A 54 0.03 -8.14 8.93
CA SER A 54 -0.24 -9.07 10.00
C SER A 54 1.05 -9.84 10.35
N ALA A 55 1.31 -10.02 11.65
CA ALA A 55 2.36 -10.93 12.12
C ALA A 55 2.10 -12.41 11.73
N LYS A 56 0.91 -12.69 11.18
CA LYS A 56 0.52 -14.01 10.70
C LYS A 56 1.11 -14.35 9.34
N LEU A 57 1.42 -13.36 8.49
CA LEU A 57 2.07 -13.60 7.22
C LEU A 57 3.55 -13.89 7.45
N LEU A 58 4.03 -15.01 6.91
CA LEU A 58 5.42 -15.48 7.10
C LEU A 58 6.24 -15.31 5.81
N SER A 59 5.67 -15.66 4.66
CA SER A 59 6.32 -15.42 3.38
C SER A 59 5.31 -15.26 2.24
N THR A 60 5.73 -14.54 1.21
CA THR A 60 5.08 -14.52 -0.10
C THR A 60 6.09 -14.90 -1.16
N THR A 61 5.69 -15.76 -2.09
CA THR A 61 6.46 -16.03 -3.30
C THR A 61 5.61 -15.67 -4.50
N GLN A 62 6.11 -14.78 -5.34
CA GLN A 62 5.47 -14.36 -6.59
C GLN A 62 6.30 -14.86 -7.75
N THR A 63 5.72 -15.69 -8.61
CA THR A 63 6.39 -16.26 -9.78
C THR A 63 5.79 -15.70 -11.05
N PHE A 64 6.62 -15.01 -11.83
CA PHE A 64 6.25 -14.39 -13.10
C PHE A 64 7.19 -14.86 -14.21
N LYS A 65 6.64 -15.50 -15.25
CA LYS A 65 7.41 -16.04 -16.39
C LYS A 65 8.60 -16.93 -15.96
N GLY A 66 8.41 -17.75 -14.92
CA GLY A 66 9.43 -18.64 -14.37
C GLY A 66 10.42 -17.97 -13.39
N ASN A 67 10.38 -16.65 -13.24
CA ASN A 67 11.18 -15.93 -12.24
C ASN A 67 10.39 -15.82 -10.94
N ALA A 68 10.90 -16.41 -9.87
CA ALA A 68 10.31 -16.34 -8.54
C ALA A 68 10.97 -15.23 -7.71
N VAL A 69 10.14 -14.38 -7.12
CA VAL A 69 10.53 -13.39 -6.11
C VAL A 69 9.95 -13.84 -4.77
N LEU A 70 10.83 -14.20 -3.85
CA LEU A 70 10.49 -14.53 -2.46
C LEU A 70 10.63 -13.28 -1.58
N ARG A 71 9.64 -13.06 -0.72
CA ARG A 71 9.69 -12.13 0.41
C ARG A 71 9.36 -12.87 1.69
N GLN A 72 10.20 -12.72 2.70
CA GLN A 72 10.01 -13.29 4.03
C GLN A 72 9.69 -12.16 5.00
N TYR A 73 8.79 -12.44 5.94
CA TYR A 73 8.27 -11.48 6.89
C TYR A 73 8.62 -11.91 8.32
N SER A 74 8.91 -10.92 9.15
CA SER A 74 9.03 -11.07 10.60
C SER A 74 8.21 -9.96 11.24
N ASN A 75 7.22 -10.34 12.05
CA ASN A 75 6.27 -9.40 12.67
C ASN A 75 5.62 -8.44 11.66
N GLY A 76 5.21 -8.97 10.50
CA GLY A 76 4.61 -8.18 9.42
C GLY A 76 5.60 -7.38 8.57
N ALA A 77 6.86 -7.25 8.97
CA ALA A 77 7.83 -6.51 8.19
C ALA A 77 8.64 -7.41 7.26
N PRO A 78 8.96 -6.98 6.01
CA PRO A 78 9.97 -7.65 5.20
C PRO A 78 11.30 -7.76 5.96
N ALA A 79 11.79 -8.98 6.10
CA ALA A 79 12.99 -9.32 6.88
C ALA A 79 13.99 -10.19 6.10
N GLY A 80 13.59 -10.70 4.94
CA GLY A 80 14.42 -11.52 4.08
C GLY A 80 13.78 -11.74 2.71
N GLY A 81 14.50 -12.40 1.81
CA GLY A 81 13.98 -12.78 0.50
C GLY A 81 15.02 -12.70 -0.61
N SER A 82 14.52 -12.66 -1.85
CA SER A 82 15.29 -12.42 -3.07
C SER A 82 15.07 -10.98 -3.57
N ALA A 83 16.03 -10.44 -4.33
CA ALA A 83 15.88 -9.21 -5.14
C ALA A 83 15.25 -7.98 -4.45
N GLY A 84 16.05 -7.15 -3.76
CA GLY A 84 15.63 -5.80 -3.31
C GLY A 84 14.56 -5.78 -2.20
N TRP A 85 14.37 -6.90 -1.50
CA TRP A 85 13.39 -7.04 -0.41
C TRP A 85 13.64 -6.08 0.76
N ALA A 86 14.91 -5.71 0.99
CA ALA A 86 15.32 -4.83 2.10
C ALA A 86 14.99 -3.34 1.84
N ASP A 87 14.54 -3.02 0.62
CA ASP A 87 14.38 -1.63 0.20
C ASP A 87 12.94 -1.13 0.33
N HIS A 88 11.97 -1.98 0.66
CA HIS A 88 10.55 -1.63 0.63
C HIS A 88 9.83 -2.00 1.92
N LEU A 89 9.16 -1.01 2.53
CA LEU A 89 8.23 -1.22 3.63
C LEU A 89 6.81 -0.94 3.16
N TYR A 90 5.94 -1.93 3.24
CA TYR A 90 4.53 -1.73 2.88
C TYR A 90 3.79 -0.88 3.92
N ALA A 91 2.91 -0.03 3.41
CA ALA A 91 2.02 0.82 4.18
C ALA A 91 0.62 0.80 3.54
N TYR A 92 -0.34 1.38 4.25
CA TYR A 92 -1.76 1.42 3.93
C TYR A 92 -2.31 0.03 3.57
N HIS A 93 -2.11 -0.95 4.45
CA HIS A 93 -2.60 -2.31 4.27
C HIS A 93 -2.02 -3.03 3.02
N GLY A 94 -0.79 -2.66 2.63
CA GLY A 94 -0.10 -3.23 1.48
C GLY A 94 -0.34 -2.52 0.15
N PHE A 95 -1.18 -1.48 0.11
CA PHE A 95 -1.49 -0.74 -1.12
C PHE A 95 -0.46 0.34 -1.48
N ALA A 96 0.48 0.63 -0.59
CA ALA A 96 1.63 1.47 -0.88
C ALA A 96 2.91 0.87 -0.34
N ALA A 97 4.03 1.26 -0.92
CA ALA A 97 5.36 0.90 -0.44
C ALA A 97 6.18 2.17 -0.20
N ILE A 98 6.86 2.21 0.94
CA ILE A 98 7.89 3.18 1.28
C ILE A 98 9.23 2.58 0.86
N SER A 99 9.82 3.13 -0.20
CA SER A 99 11.11 2.73 -0.75
C SER A 99 12.26 3.46 -0.05
N SER A 100 13.34 2.73 0.24
CA SER A 100 14.53 3.20 0.96
C SER A 100 15.86 2.79 0.31
N GLY A 101 15.81 2.09 -0.82
CA GLY A 101 16.97 1.54 -1.51
C GLY A 101 17.82 2.57 -2.25
N SER A 102 19.03 2.14 -2.66
CA SER A 102 19.86 2.88 -3.61
C SER A 102 19.23 2.78 -5.00
N GLY A 103 18.79 3.90 -5.56
CA GLY A 103 18.07 3.96 -6.82
C GLY A 103 16.68 4.60 -6.72
N MET A 104 15.94 4.39 -5.62
CA MET A 104 14.63 5.01 -5.40
C MET A 104 14.35 5.22 -3.91
N ARG A 105 13.96 6.45 -3.55
CA ARG A 105 13.63 6.84 -2.18
C ARG A 105 12.28 7.55 -2.12
N THR A 106 11.39 7.05 -1.27
CA THR A 106 10.13 7.72 -0.97
C THR A 106 10.39 8.97 -0.14
N ARG A 107 9.75 10.08 -0.53
CA ARG A 107 9.82 11.38 0.15
C ARG A 107 8.55 11.69 0.92
N VAL A 108 7.42 11.32 0.33
CA VAL A 108 6.10 11.64 0.85
C VAL A 108 5.22 10.42 0.65
N VAL A 109 4.43 10.09 1.67
CA VAL A 109 3.25 9.26 1.51
C VAL A 109 2.10 9.91 2.26
N LYS A 110 0.92 9.99 1.64
CA LYS A 110 -0.30 10.51 2.26
C LYS A 110 -1.43 9.54 2.03
N PHE A 111 -2.25 9.39 3.06
CA PHE A 111 -3.35 8.45 3.09
C PHE A 111 -4.65 9.16 3.40
N GLN A 112 -5.73 8.72 2.76
CA GLN A 112 -7.08 9.17 3.06
C GLN A 112 -8.05 8.00 2.90
N SER A 113 -8.71 7.57 3.97
CA SER A 113 -9.81 6.58 3.94
C SER A 113 -11.17 7.23 4.18
N SER A 114 -12.23 6.57 3.69
CA SER A 114 -13.61 6.82 4.09
C SER A 114 -14.11 5.71 5.03
N GLY A 115 -14.10 5.98 6.33
CA GLY A 115 -14.58 5.05 7.37
C GLY A 115 -13.49 4.13 7.96
N ALA A 116 -13.94 3.18 8.80
CA ALA A 116 -13.08 2.15 9.37
C ALA A 116 -12.65 1.13 8.31
N TRP A 117 -11.51 0.47 8.52
CA TRP A 117 -11.01 -0.56 7.61
C TRP A 117 -11.83 -1.87 7.74
N PRO A 118 -12.19 -2.57 6.65
CA PRO A 118 -12.00 -2.21 5.24
C PRO A 118 -12.81 -0.97 4.85
N ALA A 119 -12.15 0.07 4.33
CA ALA A 119 -12.80 1.33 4.02
C ALA A 119 -13.58 1.19 2.71
N LYS A 120 -14.69 1.93 2.61
CA LYS A 120 -15.50 1.94 1.38
C LYS A 120 -14.71 2.50 0.19
N SER A 121 -13.87 3.48 0.45
CA SER A 121 -12.94 4.02 -0.52
C SER A 121 -11.72 4.60 0.16
N PHE A 122 -10.64 4.69 -0.59
CA PHE A 122 -9.42 5.30 -0.12
C PHE A 122 -8.58 5.91 -1.23
N LYS A 123 -7.64 6.78 -0.83
CA LYS A 123 -6.63 7.37 -1.69
C LYS A 123 -5.27 7.26 -1.03
N VAL A 124 -4.28 6.87 -1.81
CA VAL A 124 -2.88 6.89 -1.42
C VAL A 124 -2.10 7.73 -2.41
N TYR A 125 -1.41 8.73 -1.89
CA TYR A 125 -0.48 9.54 -2.67
C TYR A 125 0.94 9.21 -2.22
N SER A 126 1.86 9.04 -3.16
CA SER A 126 3.28 8.88 -2.85
C SER A 126 4.16 9.66 -3.82
N GLU A 127 5.30 10.13 -3.32
CA GLU A 127 6.37 10.71 -4.12
C GLU A 127 7.65 9.93 -3.90
N VAL A 128 8.29 9.51 -4.99
CA VAL A 128 9.55 8.79 -5.00
C VAL A 128 10.55 9.57 -5.84
N VAL A 129 11.76 9.71 -5.35
CA VAL A 129 12.87 10.32 -6.08
C VAL A 129 13.92 9.25 -6.32
N ALA A 130 14.35 9.12 -7.57
CA ALA A 130 15.45 8.26 -7.97
C ALA A 130 16.78 9.00 -7.91
N ASP A 131 17.86 8.26 -7.73
CA ASP A 131 19.22 8.84 -7.69
C ASP A 131 19.60 9.49 -9.04
N SER A 132 18.94 9.09 -10.14
CA SER A 132 19.07 9.71 -11.47
C SER A 132 18.49 11.13 -11.56
N GLY A 133 17.73 11.58 -10.56
CA GLY A 133 16.98 12.84 -10.59
C GLY A 133 15.55 12.71 -11.10
N LEU A 134 15.10 11.49 -11.41
CA LEU A 134 13.69 11.20 -11.73
C LEU A 134 12.82 11.35 -10.47
N ASN A 135 11.73 12.11 -10.59
CA ASN A 135 10.68 12.22 -9.58
C ASN A 135 9.41 11.54 -10.10
N ILE A 136 8.91 10.59 -9.33
CA ILE A 136 7.70 9.83 -9.64
C ILE A 136 6.66 10.14 -8.57
N ARG A 137 5.50 10.61 -8.99
CA ARG A 137 4.33 10.83 -8.13
C ARG A 137 3.25 9.85 -8.51
N VAL A 138 2.71 9.16 -7.53
CA VAL A 138 1.69 8.13 -7.72
C VAL A 138 0.47 8.49 -6.88
N LEU A 139 -0.70 8.56 -7.49
CA LEU A 139 -1.98 8.66 -6.81
C LEU A 139 -2.80 7.41 -7.13
N THR A 140 -3.02 6.57 -6.14
CA THR A 140 -3.91 5.42 -6.23
C THR A 140 -5.22 5.74 -5.52
N GLN A 141 -6.34 5.55 -6.21
CA GLN A 141 -7.68 5.70 -5.67
C GLN A 141 -8.40 4.37 -5.79
N CYS A 142 -8.96 3.87 -4.71
CA CYS A 142 -9.63 2.58 -4.71
C CYS A 142 -11.02 2.66 -4.09
N GLU A 143 -11.96 1.88 -4.63
CA GLU A 143 -13.31 1.69 -4.11
C GLU A 143 -13.56 0.22 -3.83
N LEU A 144 -14.13 -0.08 -2.66
CA LEU A 144 -14.50 -1.44 -2.30
C LEU A 144 -15.69 -1.89 -3.16
N LEU A 145 -15.47 -2.88 -4.01
CA LEU A 145 -16.53 -3.48 -4.82
C LEU A 145 -17.30 -4.53 -4.05
N ALA A 146 -16.57 -5.43 -3.38
CA ALA A 146 -17.17 -6.59 -2.74
C ALA A 146 -16.27 -7.18 -1.65
N SER A 147 -16.84 -8.07 -0.85
CA SER A 147 -16.12 -8.80 0.19
C SER A 147 -16.68 -10.21 0.31
N PHE A 148 -15.80 -11.21 0.31
CA PHE A 148 -16.18 -12.63 0.28
C PHE A 148 -15.39 -13.41 1.32
N PRO A 149 -15.91 -14.54 1.84
CA PRO A 149 -15.12 -15.44 2.69
C PRO A 149 -13.87 -15.93 1.96
N ALA A 150 -12.69 -15.82 2.58
CA ALA A 150 -11.43 -16.20 1.94
C ALA A 150 -11.35 -17.70 1.62
N ALA A 151 -11.97 -18.52 2.47
CA ALA A 151 -12.16 -19.95 2.25
C ALA A 151 -12.88 -20.30 0.94
N GLN A 152 -13.77 -19.42 0.46
CA GLN A 152 -14.53 -19.62 -0.77
C GLN A 152 -13.84 -18.98 -1.98
N ALA A 153 -13.19 -17.83 -1.78
CA ALA A 153 -12.55 -17.11 -2.86
C ALA A 153 -11.23 -17.74 -3.30
N LEU A 154 -10.43 -18.27 -2.37
CA LEU A 154 -9.05 -18.70 -2.63
C LEU A 154 -8.75 -20.13 -2.18
N ASP A 155 -8.78 -20.36 -0.87
CA ASP A 155 -8.37 -21.64 -0.29
C ASP A 155 -9.08 -21.84 1.06
N PRO A 156 -9.71 -23.01 1.30
CA PRO A 156 -10.41 -23.31 2.55
C PRO A 156 -9.59 -23.13 3.84
N LYS A 157 -8.25 -23.17 3.75
CA LYS A 157 -7.34 -22.97 4.88
C LYS A 157 -7.15 -21.50 5.24
N LEU A 158 -7.50 -20.55 4.37
CA LEU A 158 -7.31 -19.13 4.60
C LEU A 158 -8.51 -18.54 5.37
N PRO A 159 -8.30 -18.08 6.63
CA PRO A 159 -9.38 -17.47 7.39
C PRO A 159 -9.69 -16.04 6.92
N GLY A 160 -10.80 -15.49 7.42
CA GLY A 160 -11.18 -14.11 7.16
C GLY A 160 -11.88 -13.90 5.82
N LYS A 161 -11.74 -12.69 5.28
CA LYS A 161 -12.36 -12.24 4.05
C LYS A 161 -11.32 -11.74 3.05
N ILE A 162 -11.68 -11.87 1.79
CA ILE A 162 -11.03 -11.18 0.69
C ILE A 162 -11.89 -10.00 0.28
N HIS A 163 -11.28 -8.82 0.25
CA HIS A 163 -11.88 -7.57 -0.16
C HIS A 163 -11.40 -7.24 -1.58
N LYS A 164 -12.36 -7.05 -2.48
CA LYS A 164 -12.11 -6.71 -3.89
C LYS A 164 -12.26 -5.20 -4.05
N PHE A 165 -11.21 -4.55 -4.54
CA PHE A 165 -11.17 -3.12 -4.78
C PHE A 165 -11.00 -2.83 -6.27
N ASP A 166 -11.77 -1.87 -6.79
CA ASP A 166 -11.51 -1.21 -8.07
C ASP A 166 -10.56 -0.05 -7.81
N CYS A 167 -9.36 -0.13 -8.38
CA CYS A 167 -8.29 0.83 -8.16
C CYS A 167 -7.92 1.53 -9.47
N LYS A 168 -7.69 2.84 -9.37
CA LYS A 168 -7.16 3.69 -10.44
C LYS A 168 -5.87 4.30 -9.95
N THR A 169 -4.78 3.95 -10.60
CA THR A 169 -3.45 4.46 -10.28
C THR A 169 -3.03 5.46 -11.35
N GLN A 170 -2.74 6.68 -10.93
CA GLN A 170 -2.21 7.72 -11.78
C GLN A 170 -0.74 7.91 -11.46
N THR A 171 0.13 7.76 -12.46
CA THR A 171 1.57 7.95 -12.32
C THR A 171 2.00 9.16 -13.13
N LEU A 172 2.71 10.07 -12.48
CA LEU A 172 3.36 11.22 -13.10
C LEU A 172 4.87 11.09 -12.88
N SER A 173 5.63 11.08 -13.97
CA SER A 173 7.09 11.01 -13.94
C SER A 173 7.67 12.30 -14.50
N GLU A 174 8.61 12.92 -13.78
CA GLU A 174 9.29 14.15 -14.20
C GLU A 174 10.79 14.02 -13.90
N GLY A 175 11.65 14.28 -14.87
CA GLY A 175 13.10 14.33 -14.66
C GLY A 175 13.89 13.82 -15.86
N VAL A 176 15.19 13.60 -15.66
CA VAL A 176 16.08 13.06 -16.69
C VAL A 176 16.69 11.76 -16.19
N VAL A 177 16.64 10.70 -16.98
CA VAL A 177 17.38 9.45 -16.71
C VAL A 177 18.23 9.15 -17.93
N ASP A 178 19.54 9.01 -17.74
CA ASP A 178 20.51 8.71 -18.80
C ASP A 178 20.39 9.65 -20.02
N GLY A 179 20.09 10.93 -19.78
CA GLY A 179 19.90 11.94 -20.82
C GLY A 179 18.52 11.95 -21.49
N MET A 180 17.64 11.00 -21.17
CA MET A 180 16.25 10.96 -21.61
C MET A 180 15.36 11.78 -20.68
N GLN A 181 14.65 12.76 -21.23
CA GLN A 181 13.65 13.55 -20.50
C GLN A 181 12.35 12.75 -20.34
N PHE A 182 11.86 12.68 -19.11
CA PHE A 182 10.52 12.21 -18.78
C PHE A 182 9.61 13.42 -18.62
N ASP A 183 8.59 13.50 -19.47
CA ASP A 183 7.61 14.58 -19.51
C ASP A 183 6.45 14.33 -18.54
N LYS A 184 5.77 15.41 -18.13
CA LYS A 184 4.65 15.46 -17.17
C LYS A 184 3.34 14.85 -17.67
N ASN A 185 3.38 13.76 -18.43
CA ASN A 185 2.17 13.06 -18.82
C ASN A 185 1.75 12.13 -17.70
N ALA A 186 0.56 12.37 -17.15
CA ALA A 186 -0.04 11.49 -16.16
C ALA A 186 -0.64 10.27 -16.89
N GLU A 187 -0.10 9.08 -16.63
CA GLU A 187 -0.67 7.83 -17.12
C GLU A 187 -1.63 7.27 -16.07
N THR A 188 -2.81 6.83 -16.50
CA THR A 188 -3.81 6.22 -15.60
C THR A 188 -3.97 4.74 -15.92
N TYR A 189 -3.76 3.90 -14.92
CA TYR A 189 -3.91 2.46 -15.01
C TYR A 189 -5.06 2.00 -14.12
N PRO A 190 -6.15 1.45 -14.70
CA PRO A 190 -7.16 0.76 -13.91
C PRO A 190 -6.65 -0.61 -13.48
N GLY A 191 -7.12 -1.09 -12.34
CA GLY A 191 -6.71 -2.37 -11.79
C GLY A 191 -7.67 -2.87 -10.73
N ILE A 192 -7.91 -4.17 -10.70
CA ILE A 192 -8.58 -4.82 -9.56
C ILE A 192 -7.51 -5.29 -8.60
N SER A 193 -7.71 -5.00 -7.31
CA SER A 193 -6.87 -5.49 -6.22
C SER A 193 -7.69 -6.31 -5.23
N TYR A 194 -7.11 -7.41 -4.79
CA TYR A 194 -7.69 -8.30 -3.78
C TYR A 194 -6.83 -8.22 -2.52
N TYR A 195 -7.48 -7.93 -1.40
CA TYR A 195 -6.84 -7.73 -0.11
C TYR A 195 -7.38 -8.74 0.91
N SER A 196 -6.50 -9.40 1.66
CA SER A 196 -6.87 -10.31 2.74
C SER A 196 -6.91 -9.54 4.07
N ASP A 197 -8.06 -9.52 4.75
CA ASP A 197 -8.16 -8.89 6.08
C ASP A 197 -7.40 -9.66 7.18
N TYR A 198 -7.25 -10.97 6.99
CA TYR A 198 -6.60 -11.83 7.96
C TYR A 198 -5.08 -11.69 7.93
N LEU A 199 -4.52 -11.59 6.72
CA LEU A 199 -3.09 -11.43 6.47
C LEU A 199 -2.65 -9.96 6.42
N ASP A 200 -3.60 -9.02 6.32
CA ASP A 200 -3.37 -7.58 6.14
C ASP A 200 -2.37 -7.29 5.00
N VAL A 201 -2.67 -7.86 3.83
CA VAL A 201 -1.83 -7.73 2.63
C VAL A 201 -2.68 -7.80 1.36
N VAL A 202 -2.23 -7.09 0.32
CA VAL A 202 -2.71 -7.27 -1.05
C VAL A 202 -2.17 -8.59 -1.59
N ILE A 203 -3.07 -9.51 -1.91
CA ILE A 203 -2.76 -10.87 -2.34
C ILE A 203 -2.91 -11.05 -3.86
N ASP A 204 -3.55 -10.12 -4.55
CA ASP A 204 -3.53 -10.05 -6.02
C ASP A 204 -3.83 -8.61 -6.46
N GLY A 205 -3.28 -8.20 -7.60
CA GLY A 205 -3.42 -6.84 -8.11
C GLY A 205 -3.04 -6.78 -9.58
N ARG A 206 -4.02 -6.49 -10.45
CA ARG A 206 -3.75 -6.35 -11.89
C ARG A 206 -3.35 -4.92 -12.20
N SER A 207 -2.18 -4.74 -12.82
CA SER A 207 -1.83 -3.53 -13.57
C SER A 207 -1.52 -3.91 -15.02
N GLY A 208 -2.56 -4.18 -15.81
CA GLY A 208 -2.44 -4.28 -17.27
C GLY A 208 -1.54 -5.40 -17.86
N VAL A 209 -1.04 -6.36 -17.07
CA VAL A 209 -0.20 -7.46 -17.58
C VAL A 209 -1.06 -8.70 -17.88
N ASP A 210 -0.92 -9.27 -19.08
CA ASP A 210 -1.68 -10.44 -19.56
C ASP A 210 -1.09 -11.80 -19.16
N THR A 211 -0.06 -11.80 -18.31
CA THR A 211 0.57 -13.06 -17.84
C THR A 211 0.10 -13.38 -16.42
N PRO A 212 -0.45 -14.58 -16.16
CA PRO A 212 -0.87 -14.97 -14.82
C PRO A 212 0.30 -14.93 -13.83
N LEU A 213 0.04 -14.38 -12.65
CA LEU A 213 1.01 -14.34 -11.57
C LEU A 213 0.75 -15.53 -10.64
N GLN A 214 1.67 -16.47 -10.57
CA GLN A 214 1.58 -17.55 -9.59
C GLN A 214 2.02 -17.01 -8.23
N GLN A 215 1.19 -17.21 -7.21
CA GLN A 215 1.47 -16.77 -5.86
C GLN A 215 1.43 -17.95 -4.90
N GLN A 216 2.34 -17.93 -3.93
CA GLN A 216 2.33 -18.81 -2.77
C GLN A 216 2.40 -17.96 -1.52
N LEU A 217 1.52 -18.22 -0.56
CA LEU A 217 1.49 -17.57 0.74
C LEU A 217 1.78 -18.60 1.81
N GLU A 218 2.65 -18.24 2.75
CA GLU A 218 2.89 -19.00 3.96
C GLU A 218 2.49 -18.15 5.16
N PHE A 219 1.65 -18.71 6.05
CA PHE A 219 1.09 -17.96 7.17
C PHE A 219 0.78 -18.84 8.38
N LEU A 220 0.53 -18.21 9.52
CA LEU A 220 -0.03 -18.84 10.72
C LEU A 220 -1.55 -18.72 10.71
N ASP A 221 -2.25 -19.84 10.84
CA ASP A 221 -3.70 -19.84 10.98
C ASP A 221 -4.17 -19.44 12.39
N ALA A 222 -5.49 -19.47 12.62
CA ALA A 222 -6.08 -19.04 13.89
C ALA A 222 -5.65 -19.90 15.09
N SER A 223 -5.15 -21.11 14.84
CA SER A 223 -4.59 -22.01 15.87
C SER A 223 -3.08 -21.86 16.04
N GLY A 224 -2.44 -20.99 15.27
CA GLY A 224 -0.99 -20.81 15.24
C GLY A 224 -0.25 -21.87 14.43
N GLN A 225 -0.96 -22.68 13.64
CA GLN A 225 -0.35 -23.68 12.77
C GLN A 225 0.08 -23.05 11.46
N ARG A 226 1.23 -23.49 10.94
CA ARG A 226 1.77 -23.03 9.66
C ARG A 226 0.95 -23.63 8.52
N GLN A 227 0.45 -22.76 7.66
CA GLN A 227 -0.27 -23.11 6.44
C GLN A 227 0.49 -22.61 5.21
N THR A 228 0.29 -23.29 4.10
CA THR A 228 0.76 -22.88 2.79
C THR A 228 -0.38 -23.03 1.80
N ILE A 229 -0.61 -21.97 1.03
CA ILE A 229 -1.57 -21.97 -0.08
C ILE A 229 -0.87 -21.45 -1.33
N SER A 230 -1.27 -21.98 -2.48
CA SER A 230 -0.79 -21.52 -3.78
C SER A 230 -1.97 -21.27 -4.69
N PHE A 231 -1.96 -20.15 -5.39
CA PHE A 231 -3.02 -19.78 -6.33
C PHE A 231 -2.43 -19.02 -7.50
N THR A 232 -3.16 -18.99 -8.61
CA THR A 232 -2.80 -18.18 -9.78
C THR A 232 -3.67 -16.95 -9.76
N GLY A 233 -3.08 -15.78 -9.54
CA GLY A 233 -3.74 -14.51 -9.75
C GLY A 233 -3.84 -14.24 -11.24
N ASP A 234 -5.03 -14.37 -11.81
CA ASP A 234 -5.36 -13.86 -13.14
C ASP A 234 -6.20 -12.57 -13.08
N GLY A 235 -6.46 -12.06 -11.87
CA GLY A 235 -7.24 -10.86 -11.59
C GLY A 235 -8.71 -10.90 -12.01
N ALA A 236 -9.18 -11.99 -12.63
CA ALA A 236 -10.52 -12.12 -13.21
C ALA A 236 -11.32 -13.31 -12.64
N SER A 237 -10.64 -14.31 -12.07
CA SER A 237 -11.25 -15.58 -11.64
C SER A 237 -11.64 -15.65 -10.17
N LEU A 238 -11.21 -14.71 -9.32
CA LEU A 238 -11.71 -14.62 -7.97
C LEU A 238 -13.10 -13.97 -7.99
N PRO A 239 -14.10 -14.56 -7.31
CA PRO A 239 -15.52 -14.20 -7.42
C PRO A 239 -15.86 -12.70 -7.23
#